data_AF-A0A2S0L0M2-F1
#
_entry.id   AF-A0A2S0L0M2-F1
#
_cell.length_a   1.000
_cell.length_b   1.000
_cell.length_c   1.000
_cell.angle_alpha   90.00
_cell.angle_beta   90.00
_cell.angle_gamma   90.00
#
_symmetry.space_group_name_H-M   'P 1'
#
loop_
_entity.id
_entity.type
_entity.pdbx_description
1 polymer ?
#
loop_
_entity_poly.entity_id
_entity_poly.type
_entity_poly.pdbx_seq_one_letter_code
_entity_poly.pdbx_strand_id
1 'polypeptide(L)'
;MKKLTLFLLTAVLGAAFTLSATPPDRNWFTDFGKAQAEAREKNLPMFLLFTGSDWCPWCVKLHKDTLATSKFKSFVKDKVVLVYLDYPRRLKLPEKTVAQNQKLRKEYGIKGYPTIIVTNPEGQEIGKLGYAKVNEFLPRLQQVLDTQKSAAPAAGEEKSEYLTDFKEAQKLAREKKLPIVALFTGSDWCPWCVKLHKESLSTKEFKDYAAKDAVFLYLDFPRRTQLPAALKKQNDELAGRYKVSGFPTTVVMNADGRELGRIGGFLPAADYLKELKAAAAKK
;
A
#
# COMPACT_ATOMS: atom_id res chain seq x y z
N MET A 1 -27.24 -1.08 80.41
CA MET A 1 -26.94 -2.13 79.41
C MET A 1 -28.13 -2.28 78.47
N LYS A 2 -27.97 -1.92 77.19
CA LYS A 2 -28.64 -2.48 76.00
C LYS A 2 -28.29 -1.57 74.82
N LYS A 3 -27.36 -2.05 73.99
CA LYS A 3 -26.80 -1.35 72.83
C LYS A 3 -27.87 -1.29 71.73
N LEU A 4 -28.05 -0.10 71.15
CA LEU A 4 -28.86 0.14 69.96
C LEU A 4 -28.01 -0.22 68.75
N THR A 5 -28.25 -1.37 68.14
CA THR A 5 -27.54 -1.81 66.92
C THR A 5 -28.27 -1.27 65.69
N LEU A 6 -27.74 -0.18 65.14
CA LEU A 6 -28.14 0.38 63.85
C LEU A 6 -27.59 -0.50 62.73
N PHE A 7 -28.46 -1.19 62.00
CA PHE A 7 -28.08 -1.87 60.75
C PHE A 7 -27.86 -0.82 59.65
N LEU A 8 -26.60 -0.55 59.31
CA LEU A 8 -26.23 0.20 58.11
C LEU A 8 -26.44 -0.73 56.90
N LEU A 9 -27.46 -0.43 56.08
CA LEU A 9 -27.62 -1.02 54.76
C LEU A 9 -26.61 -0.33 53.81
N THR A 10 -25.42 -0.90 53.64
CA THR A 10 -24.47 -0.44 52.62
C THR A 10 -24.92 -0.92 51.25
N ALA A 11 -25.58 -0.03 50.50
CA ALA A 11 -25.83 -0.23 49.07
C ALA A 11 -24.49 -0.22 48.33
N VAL A 12 -23.98 -1.42 47.98
CA VAL A 12 -22.87 -1.57 47.04
C VAL A 12 -23.40 -1.21 45.66
N LEU A 13 -23.20 0.04 45.23
CA LEU A 13 -23.32 0.43 43.83
C LEU A 13 -22.29 -0.40 43.03
N GLY A 14 -22.76 -1.48 42.41
CA GLY A 14 -21.97 -2.22 41.45
C GLY A 14 -21.62 -1.30 40.28
N ALA A 15 -20.37 -0.84 40.22
CA ALA A 15 -19.83 -0.23 39.02
C ALA A 15 -19.94 -1.28 37.90
N ALA A 16 -20.90 -1.09 37.00
CA ALA A 16 -21.02 -1.88 35.79
C ALA A 16 -19.75 -1.64 34.97
N PHE A 17 -18.76 -2.53 35.12
CA PHE A 17 -17.59 -2.58 34.25
C PHE A 17 -18.10 -2.88 32.84
N THR A 18 -18.30 -1.83 32.04
CA THR A 18 -18.56 -1.96 30.61
C THR A 18 -17.29 -2.51 29.99
N LEU A 19 -17.24 -3.83 29.85
CA LEU A 19 -16.15 -4.57 29.24
C LEU A 19 -16.01 -4.04 27.80
N SER A 20 -15.05 -3.13 27.60
CA SER A 20 -14.78 -2.49 26.32
C SER A 20 -13.65 -3.25 25.65
N ALA A 21 -13.80 -3.55 24.37
CA ALA A 21 -12.69 -4.15 23.65
C ALA A 21 -11.59 -3.09 23.48
N THR A 22 -10.47 -3.30 24.16
CA THR A 22 -9.30 -2.43 24.08
C THR A 22 -8.21 -3.10 23.26
N PRO A 23 -7.43 -2.33 22.48
CA PRO A 23 -6.26 -2.88 21.82
C PRO A 23 -5.26 -3.49 22.82
N PRO A 24 -4.33 -4.35 22.33
CA PRO A 24 -3.30 -5.00 23.14
C PRO A 24 -2.47 -4.06 24.02
N ASP A 25 -2.18 -2.86 23.53
CA ASP A 25 -1.51 -1.77 24.23
C ASP A 25 -1.80 -0.41 23.55
N ARG A 26 -1.22 0.67 24.09
CA ARG A 26 -1.43 2.05 23.62
C ARG A 26 -0.82 2.37 22.25
N ASN A 27 -0.03 1.47 21.66
CA ASN A 27 0.63 1.71 20.38
C ASN A 27 -0.27 1.39 19.17
N TRP A 28 -1.50 0.92 19.41
CA TRP A 28 -2.46 0.58 18.37
C TRP A 28 -3.49 1.68 18.19
N PHE A 29 -3.67 2.10 16.94
CA PHE A 29 -4.78 2.97 16.56
C PHE A 29 -6.06 2.15 16.43
N THR A 30 -7.18 2.70 16.90
CA THR A 30 -8.54 2.17 16.65
C THR A 30 -9.31 3.01 15.62
N ASP A 31 -8.84 4.23 15.36
CA ASP A 31 -9.33 5.13 14.32
C ASP A 31 -8.42 5.00 13.08
N PHE A 32 -8.97 4.52 11.97
CA PHE A 32 -8.21 4.27 10.75
C PHE A 32 -7.74 5.57 10.10
N GLY A 33 -8.53 6.64 10.18
CA GLY A 33 -8.15 7.94 9.61
C GLY A 33 -6.93 8.54 10.32
N LYS A 34 -6.89 8.42 11.66
CA LYS A 34 -5.71 8.83 12.44
C LYS A 34 -4.49 7.98 12.13
N ALA A 35 -4.66 6.66 12.05
CA ALA A 35 -3.57 5.76 11.65
C ALA A 35 -3.03 6.09 10.26
N GLN A 36 -3.91 6.41 9.32
CA GLN A 36 -3.54 6.74 7.96
C GLN A 36 -2.80 8.08 7.87
N ALA A 37 -3.21 9.08 8.67
CA ALA A 37 -2.49 10.34 8.76
C ALA A 37 -1.07 10.13 9.30
N GLU A 38 -0.93 9.36 10.39
CA GLU A 38 0.37 8.97 10.97
C GLU A 38 1.25 8.21 9.96
N ALA A 39 0.65 7.25 9.24
CA ALA A 39 1.33 6.46 8.23
C ALA A 39 1.87 7.33 7.09
N ARG A 40 1.11 8.33 6.65
CA ARG A 40 1.54 9.29 5.62
C ARG A 40 2.63 10.22 6.12
N GLU A 41 2.49 10.75 7.34
CA GLU A 41 3.50 11.63 7.94
C GLU A 41 4.85 10.91 8.10
N LYS A 42 4.82 9.66 8.55
CA LYS A 42 6.02 8.85 8.78
C LYS A 42 6.48 8.06 7.56
N ASN A 43 5.71 8.08 6.47
CA ASN A 43 5.90 7.24 5.30
C ASN A 43 6.07 5.74 5.67
N LEU A 44 5.21 5.25 6.56
CA LEU A 44 5.25 3.87 7.05
C LEU A 44 4.01 3.08 6.58
N PRO A 45 4.16 1.81 6.18
CA PRO A 45 3.03 0.94 5.92
C PRO A 45 2.16 0.73 7.18
N MET A 46 0.89 0.36 7.00
CA MET A 46 -0.02 0.04 8.10
C MET A 46 -0.19 -1.46 8.26
N PHE A 47 -0.24 -1.92 9.51
CA PHE A 47 -0.58 -3.28 9.91
C PHE A 47 -2.02 -3.28 10.46
N LEU A 48 -2.97 -3.73 9.64
CA LEU A 48 -4.39 -3.77 9.99
C LEU A 48 -4.76 -5.14 10.54
N LEU A 49 -4.94 -5.25 11.86
CA LEU A 49 -5.39 -6.47 12.51
C LEU A 49 -6.92 -6.52 12.57
N PHE A 50 -7.52 -7.39 11.78
CA PHE A 50 -8.92 -7.77 11.88
C PHE A 50 -9.05 -8.92 12.88
N THR A 51 -9.77 -8.71 13.98
CA THR A 51 -9.84 -9.66 15.10
C THR A 51 -11.23 -9.73 15.75
N GLY A 52 -11.49 -10.81 16.48
CA GLY A 52 -12.68 -10.95 17.34
C GLY A 52 -12.25 -11.18 18.79
N SER A 53 -12.09 -10.11 19.56
CA SER A 53 -11.47 -10.10 20.88
C SER A 53 -12.09 -11.05 21.90
N ASP A 54 -13.39 -11.30 21.84
CA ASP A 54 -14.11 -12.05 22.87
C ASP A 54 -14.63 -13.42 22.41
N TRP A 55 -14.44 -13.82 21.16
CA TRP A 55 -15.00 -15.09 20.65
C TRP A 55 -14.05 -15.88 19.75
N CYS A 56 -12.92 -15.33 19.32
CA CYS A 56 -12.02 -15.96 18.35
C CYS A 56 -10.78 -16.58 19.05
N PRO A 57 -10.71 -17.92 19.22
CA PRO A 57 -9.58 -18.56 19.90
C PRO A 57 -8.26 -18.38 19.15
N TRP A 58 -8.29 -18.42 17.81
CA TRP A 58 -7.10 -18.19 16.98
C TRP A 58 -6.58 -16.76 17.08
N CYS A 59 -7.44 -15.79 17.35
CA CYS A 59 -7.06 -14.40 17.58
C CYS A 59 -6.34 -14.26 18.92
N VAL A 60 -6.86 -14.88 19.98
CA VAL A 60 -6.21 -14.96 21.29
C VAL A 60 -4.85 -15.66 21.17
N LYS A 61 -4.79 -16.75 20.40
CA LYS A 61 -3.56 -17.49 20.15
C LYS A 61 -2.52 -16.67 19.37
N LEU A 62 -2.92 -15.95 18.32
CA LEU A 62 -2.05 -15.02 17.59
C LEU A 62 -1.48 -13.95 18.53
N HIS A 63 -2.32 -13.39 19.39
CA HIS A 63 -1.90 -12.38 20.34
C HIS A 63 -0.83 -12.94 21.29
N LYS A 64 -1.10 -14.09 21.91
CA LYS A 64 -0.17 -14.73 22.86
C LYS A 64 1.15 -15.16 22.20
N ASP A 65 1.07 -15.87 21.08
CA ASP A 65 2.23 -16.53 20.46
C ASP A 65 3.10 -15.55 19.65
N THR A 66 2.56 -14.37 19.29
CA THR A 66 3.21 -13.41 18.39
C THR A 66 3.10 -11.97 18.86
N LEU A 67 1.90 -11.37 18.88
CA LEU A 67 1.76 -9.90 19.03
C LEU A 67 2.21 -9.38 20.41
N ALA A 68 2.04 -10.20 21.46
CA ALA A 68 2.44 -9.86 22.82
C ALA A 68 3.94 -10.04 23.09
N THR A 69 4.67 -10.74 22.20
CA THR A 69 6.09 -11.02 22.39
C THR A 69 6.94 -9.76 22.23
N SER A 70 8.02 -9.65 23.02
CA SER A 70 8.99 -8.56 22.88
C SER A 70 9.60 -8.52 21.47
N LYS A 71 9.85 -9.69 20.87
CA LYS A 71 10.40 -9.81 19.52
C LYS A 71 9.50 -9.16 18.45
N PHE A 72 8.18 -9.35 18.54
CA PHE A 72 7.24 -8.67 17.65
C PHE A 72 7.24 -7.16 17.89
N LYS A 73 7.09 -6.73 19.15
CA LYS A 73 7.02 -5.30 19.51
C LYS A 73 8.26 -4.53 19.05
N SER A 74 9.45 -5.09 19.26
CA SER A 74 10.71 -4.50 18.79
C SER A 74 10.82 -4.49 17.27
N PHE A 75 10.30 -5.50 16.58
CA PHE A 75 10.35 -5.57 15.12
C PHE A 75 9.49 -4.49 14.46
N VAL A 76 8.29 -4.22 15.01
CA VAL A 76 7.30 -3.35 14.36
C VAL A 76 7.43 -1.86 14.71
N LYS A 77 8.09 -1.53 15.83
CA LYS A 77 8.11 -0.20 16.46
C LYS A 77 8.31 0.97 15.47
N ASP A 78 9.23 0.83 14.53
CA ASP A 78 9.61 1.88 13.58
C ASP A 78 9.40 1.44 12.11
N LYS A 79 8.65 0.35 11.90
CA LYS A 79 8.43 -0.24 10.56
C LYS A 79 7.00 -0.15 10.07
N VAL A 80 6.03 -0.10 10.97
CA VAL A 80 4.60 -0.10 10.63
C VAL A 80 3.80 0.76 11.60
N VAL A 81 2.68 1.30 11.13
CA VAL A 81 1.62 1.84 12.00
C VAL A 81 0.63 0.73 12.32
N LEU A 82 0.41 0.43 13.61
CA LEU A 82 -0.45 -0.66 14.06
C LEU A 82 -1.92 -0.21 14.18
N VAL A 83 -2.85 -0.94 13.56
CA VAL A 83 -4.28 -0.64 13.57
C VAL A 83 -5.08 -1.84 14.05
N TYR A 84 -5.93 -1.61 15.04
CA TYR A 84 -6.74 -2.64 15.71
C TYR A 84 -8.21 -2.52 15.29
N LEU A 85 -8.67 -3.48 14.49
CA LEU A 85 -10.02 -3.53 13.94
C LEU A 85 -10.76 -4.72 14.56
N ASP A 86 -11.45 -4.45 15.66
CA ASP A 86 -12.15 -5.49 16.41
C ASP A 86 -13.62 -5.64 16.02
N TYR A 87 -14.09 -6.90 16.10
CA TYR A 87 -15.44 -7.33 15.77
C TYR A 87 -15.97 -8.22 16.90
N PRO A 88 -16.15 -7.67 18.12
CA PRO A 88 -16.61 -8.44 19.27
C PRO A 88 -18.07 -8.86 19.10
N ARG A 89 -18.47 -9.94 19.80
CA ARG A 89 -19.87 -10.43 19.82
C ARG A 89 -20.63 -9.97 21.06
N ARG A 90 -19.94 -9.84 22.20
CA ARG A 90 -20.56 -9.48 23.48
C ARG A 90 -20.15 -8.08 23.95
N LEU A 91 -18.98 -7.61 23.52
CA LEU A 91 -18.47 -6.29 23.90
C LEU A 91 -19.08 -5.21 23.02
N LYS A 92 -19.37 -4.05 23.60
CA LYS A 92 -19.87 -2.88 22.86
C LYS A 92 -18.72 -1.97 22.47
N LEU A 93 -18.66 -1.62 21.19
CA LEU A 93 -17.79 -0.59 20.64
C LEU A 93 -18.61 0.68 20.35
N PRO A 94 -17.99 1.87 20.35
CA PRO A 94 -18.64 3.08 19.89
C PRO A 94 -19.19 2.90 18.46
N GLU A 95 -20.39 3.43 18.19
CA GLU A 95 -21.07 3.25 16.90
C GLU A 95 -20.21 3.68 15.71
N LYS A 96 -19.48 4.79 15.86
CA LYS A 96 -18.52 5.27 14.84
C LYS A 96 -17.44 4.23 14.53
N THR A 97 -16.90 3.58 15.56
CA THR A 97 -15.90 2.51 15.41
C THR A 97 -16.51 1.28 14.76
N VAL A 98 -17.74 0.89 15.14
CA VAL A 98 -18.46 -0.23 14.50
C VAL A 98 -18.67 0.04 13.02
N ALA A 99 -19.16 1.23 12.65
CA ALA A 99 -19.41 1.61 11.27
C ALA A 99 -18.11 1.63 10.43
N GLN A 100 -17.03 2.21 10.97
CA GLN A 100 -15.70 2.18 10.36
C GLN A 100 -15.23 0.75 10.13
N ASN A 101 -15.25 -0.09 11.16
CA ASN A 101 -14.76 -1.47 11.08
C ASN A 101 -15.59 -2.26 10.07
N GLN A 102 -16.92 -2.13 10.07
CA GLN A 102 -17.77 -2.79 9.06
C GLN A 102 -17.47 -2.34 7.63
N LYS A 103 -17.17 -1.05 7.41
CA LYS A 103 -16.73 -0.56 6.10
C LYS A 103 -15.40 -1.20 5.69
N LEU A 104 -14.39 -1.15 6.54
CA LEU A 104 -13.06 -1.71 6.27
C LEU A 104 -13.10 -3.22 6.05
N ARG A 105 -13.95 -3.95 6.79
CA ARG A 105 -14.17 -5.39 6.59
C ARG A 105 -14.62 -5.71 5.17
N LYS A 106 -15.55 -4.91 4.65
CA LYS A 106 -16.09 -5.06 3.29
C LYS A 106 -15.04 -4.66 2.25
N GLU A 107 -14.37 -3.52 2.48
CA GLU A 107 -13.36 -2.96 1.58
C GLU A 107 -12.20 -3.93 1.34
N TYR A 108 -11.65 -4.53 2.40
CA TYR A 108 -10.57 -5.51 2.31
C TYR A 108 -11.05 -6.97 2.16
N GLY A 109 -12.34 -7.20 1.89
CA GLY A 109 -12.88 -8.53 1.61
C GLY A 109 -12.62 -9.56 2.71
N ILE A 110 -12.73 -9.18 3.98
CA ILE A 110 -12.36 -10.01 5.12
C ILE A 110 -13.45 -11.05 5.41
N LYS A 111 -13.09 -12.33 5.26
CA LYS A 111 -13.99 -13.48 5.42
C LYS A 111 -13.80 -14.25 6.73
N GLY A 112 -12.73 -13.99 7.48
CA GLY A 112 -12.39 -14.73 8.68
C GLY A 112 -11.38 -14.01 9.58
N TYR A 113 -11.19 -14.54 10.78
CA TYR A 113 -10.37 -13.94 11.83
C TYR A 113 -9.42 -14.99 12.46
N PRO A 114 -8.19 -14.62 12.84
CA PRO A 114 -7.58 -13.32 12.61
C PRO A 114 -7.13 -13.16 11.15
N THR A 115 -7.32 -11.98 10.58
CA THR A 115 -6.72 -11.60 9.30
C THR A 115 -5.89 -10.35 9.52
N ILE A 116 -4.66 -10.34 9.01
CA ILE A 116 -3.81 -9.16 8.98
C ILE A 116 -3.73 -8.70 7.54
N ILE A 117 -4.08 -7.44 7.28
CA ILE A 117 -3.79 -6.78 6.02
C ILE A 117 -2.65 -5.80 6.27
N VAL A 118 -1.63 -5.86 5.44
CA VAL A 118 -0.58 -4.85 5.42
C VAL A 118 -0.87 -3.92 4.26
N THR A 119 -0.87 -2.61 4.48
CA THR A 119 -1.13 -1.61 3.43
C THR A 119 0.03 -0.62 3.32
N ASN A 120 0.13 0.07 2.18
CA ASN A 120 0.91 1.31 2.10
C ASN A 120 0.22 2.46 2.88
N PRO A 121 0.85 3.64 3.02
CA PRO A 121 0.23 4.81 3.68
C PRO A 121 -1.08 5.27 3.02
N GLU A 122 -1.30 4.96 1.75
CA GLU A 122 -2.51 5.27 1.00
C GLU A 122 -3.67 4.31 1.31
N GLY A 123 -3.42 3.23 2.05
CA GLY A 123 -4.40 2.22 2.41
C GLY A 123 -4.56 1.10 1.36
N GLN A 124 -3.68 1.03 0.36
CA GLN A 124 -3.67 -0.04 -0.63
C GLN A 124 -3.01 -1.30 -0.04
N GLU A 125 -3.65 -2.45 -0.16
CA GLU A 125 -3.14 -3.73 0.32
C GLU A 125 -1.84 -4.12 -0.41
N ILE A 126 -0.78 -4.35 0.36
CA ILE A 126 0.54 -4.82 -0.11
C ILE A 126 0.84 -6.25 0.35
N GLY A 127 0.02 -6.79 1.26
CA GLY A 127 0.10 -8.18 1.62
C GLY A 127 -0.92 -8.58 2.68
N LYS A 128 -1.10 -9.89 2.83
CA LYS A 128 -2.07 -10.48 3.73
C LYS A 128 -1.43 -11.62 4.50
N LEU A 129 -1.65 -11.62 5.82
CA LEU A 129 -1.12 -12.63 6.73
C LEU A 129 -2.26 -13.18 7.60
N GLY A 130 -2.01 -14.36 8.16
CA GLY A 130 -2.88 -15.02 9.12
C GLY A 130 -2.12 -15.40 10.39
N TYR A 131 -2.69 -16.33 11.16
CA TYR A 131 -2.02 -16.87 12.33
C TYR A 131 -0.70 -17.58 11.97
N ALA A 132 0.37 -17.22 12.69
CA ALA A 132 1.62 -17.97 12.79
C ALA A 132 2.30 -17.59 14.11
N LYS A 133 3.22 -18.44 14.60
CA LYS A 133 4.07 -18.13 15.77
C LYS A 133 5.14 -17.12 15.40
N VAL A 134 5.67 -16.37 16.37
CA VAL A 134 6.56 -15.23 16.11
C VAL A 134 7.75 -15.53 15.18
N ASN A 135 8.38 -16.70 15.29
CA ASN A 135 9.54 -17.06 14.47
C ASN A 135 9.19 -17.33 13.00
N GLU A 136 7.97 -17.77 12.71
CA GLU A 136 7.47 -17.95 11.35
C GLU A 136 6.80 -16.67 10.82
N PHE A 137 6.17 -15.91 11.72
CA PHE A 137 5.41 -14.72 11.39
C PHE A 137 6.33 -13.58 10.93
N LEU A 138 7.42 -13.31 11.65
CA LEU A 138 8.29 -12.17 11.35
C LEU A 138 8.97 -12.25 9.99
N PRO A 139 9.50 -13.41 9.53
CA PRO A 139 10.01 -13.53 8.16
C PRO A 139 8.95 -13.24 7.10
N ARG A 140 7.70 -13.70 7.29
CA ARG A 140 6.60 -13.42 6.35
C ARG A 140 6.21 -11.96 6.34
N LEU A 141 6.14 -11.32 7.52
CA LEU A 141 5.89 -9.89 7.62
C LEU A 141 7.04 -9.10 6.97
N GLN A 142 8.30 -9.47 7.23
CA GLN A 142 9.46 -8.86 6.59
C GLN A 142 9.38 -9.01 5.07
N GLN A 143 9.02 -10.20 4.55
CA GLN A 143 8.85 -10.42 3.11
C GLN A 143 7.76 -9.51 2.52
N VAL A 144 6.63 -9.30 3.21
CA VAL A 144 5.59 -8.36 2.74
C VAL A 144 6.10 -6.92 2.73
N LEU A 145 6.81 -6.51 3.78
CA LEU A 145 7.40 -5.16 3.87
C LEU A 145 8.51 -4.96 2.83
N ASP A 146 9.32 -5.97 2.58
CA ASP A 146 10.33 -5.98 1.53
C ASP A 146 9.67 -5.97 0.15
N THR A 147 8.53 -6.66 -0.01
CA THR A 147 7.74 -6.65 -1.25
C THR A 147 7.17 -5.26 -1.52
N GLN A 148 6.73 -4.51 -0.51
CA GLN A 148 6.39 -3.09 -0.68
C GLN A 148 7.62 -2.25 -0.97
N LYS A 149 8.76 -2.53 -0.33
CA LYS A 149 10.03 -1.87 -0.63
C LYS A 149 10.59 -2.25 -2.02
N SER A 150 10.10 -3.34 -2.63
CA SER A 150 10.45 -3.82 -3.97
C SER A 150 9.34 -3.65 -5.02
N ALA A 151 8.12 -3.30 -4.60
CA ALA A 151 6.99 -2.82 -5.40
C ALA A 151 6.89 -1.27 -5.41
N ALA A 152 7.53 -0.59 -4.45
CA ALA A 152 8.40 0.54 -4.74
C ALA A 152 9.69 -0.04 -5.33
N PRO A 153 10.27 0.51 -6.40
CA PRO A 153 11.15 -0.28 -7.29
C PRO A 153 12.25 -1.03 -6.54
N ALA A 154 12.38 -2.32 -6.89
CA ALA A 154 13.45 -3.20 -6.43
C ALA A 154 14.80 -2.47 -6.42
N ALA A 155 15.49 -2.56 -5.29
CA ALA A 155 16.79 -1.96 -5.07
C ALA A 155 17.81 -2.46 -6.10
N GLY A 156 17.99 -1.60 -7.09
CA GLY A 156 18.87 -1.66 -8.24
C GLY A 156 18.76 -0.38 -9.08
N GLU A 157 17.72 0.45 -8.85
CA GLU A 157 17.63 1.79 -9.41
C GLU A 157 17.38 2.85 -8.34
N GLU A 158 18.13 3.94 -8.47
CA GLU A 158 18.01 5.18 -7.70
C GLU A 158 16.56 5.68 -7.72
N LYS A 159 16.11 6.32 -6.61
CA LYS A 159 14.88 7.14 -6.46
C LYS A 159 13.97 7.12 -7.70
N SER A 160 12.85 6.42 -7.66
CA SER A 160 11.97 6.29 -8.82
C SER A 160 11.53 7.66 -9.34
N GLU A 161 12.16 8.08 -10.43
CA GLU A 161 11.85 9.26 -11.23
C GLU A 161 10.51 9.10 -11.98
N TYR A 162 9.97 7.89 -11.97
CA TYR A 162 8.75 7.48 -12.65
C TYR A 162 7.52 7.71 -11.77
N LEU A 163 6.55 8.45 -12.31
CA LEU A 163 5.19 8.54 -11.77
C LEU A 163 4.36 7.35 -12.23
N THR A 164 3.30 7.02 -11.50
CA THR A 164 2.34 5.97 -11.89
C THR A 164 0.93 6.53 -12.09
N ASP A 165 0.61 7.68 -11.48
CA ASP A 165 -0.63 8.40 -11.70
C ASP A 165 -0.49 9.36 -12.89
N PHE A 166 -1.43 9.26 -13.84
CA PHE A 166 -1.38 10.08 -15.06
C PHE A 166 -1.67 11.55 -14.79
N LYS A 167 -2.55 11.87 -13.84
CA LYS A 167 -2.85 13.27 -13.50
C LYS A 167 -1.67 13.93 -12.82
N GLU A 168 -0.95 13.21 -11.97
CA GLU A 168 0.31 13.68 -11.40
C GLU A 168 1.35 13.93 -12.49
N ALA A 169 1.47 13.01 -13.47
CA ALA A 169 2.36 13.21 -14.61
C ALA A 169 1.98 14.45 -15.44
N GLN A 170 0.69 14.67 -15.69
CA GLN A 170 0.21 15.87 -16.37
C GLN A 170 0.52 17.14 -15.56
N LYS A 171 0.27 17.14 -14.25
CA LYS A 171 0.56 18.27 -13.39
C LYS A 171 2.05 18.62 -13.44
N LEU A 172 2.91 17.64 -13.21
CA LEU A 172 4.37 17.82 -13.22
C LEU A 172 4.87 18.26 -14.59
N ALA A 173 4.33 17.70 -15.67
CA ALA A 173 4.67 18.06 -17.04
C ALA A 173 4.29 19.53 -17.35
N ARG A 174 3.15 20.02 -16.86
CA ARG A 174 2.75 21.43 -16.97
C ARG A 174 3.69 22.34 -16.20
N GLU A 175 3.99 21.98 -14.94
CA GLU A 175 4.86 22.76 -14.06
C GLU A 175 6.28 22.89 -14.64
N LYS A 176 6.84 21.78 -15.15
CA LYS A 176 8.19 21.75 -15.70
C LYS A 176 8.27 22.07 -17.19
N LYS A 177 7.13 22.19 -17.88
CA LYS A 177 7.03 22.35 -19.35
C LYS A 177 7.74 21.22 -20.12
N LEU A 178 7.67 20.00 -19.59
CA LEU A 178 8.28 18.80 -20.14
C LEU A 178 7.23 17.91 -20.82
N PRO A 179 7.60 17.07 -21.80
CA PRO A 179 6.70 16.05 -22.31
C PRO A 179 6.54 14.92 -21.29
N ILE A 180 5.47 14.16 -21.41
CA ILE A 180 5.29 12.92 -20.67
C ILE A 180 5.78 11.77 -21.55
N VAL A 181 6.64 10.92 -21.01
CA VAL A 181 7.08 9.66 -21.62
C VAL A 181 6.40 8.52 -20.88
N ALA A 182 5.31 8.00 -21.46
CA ALA A 182 4.52 6.92 -20.89
C ALA A 182 5.04 5.56 -21.36
N LEU A 183 5.57 4.76 -20.43
CA LEU A 183 6.07 3.42 -20.69
C LEU A 183 4.99 2.40 -20.33
N PHE A 184 4.44 1.75 -21.35
CA PHE A 184 3.53 0.62 -21.22
C PHE A 184 4.33 -0.68 -21.15
N THR A 185 4.18 -1.43 -20.06
CA THR A 185 5.08 -2.55 -19.72
C THR A 185 4.34 -3.68 -19.01
N GLY A 186 4.92 -4.89 -19.04
CA GLY A 186 4.44 -6.05 -18.29
C GLY A 186 5.52 -6.57 -17.36
N SER A 187 5.58 -6.04 -16.14
CA SER A 187 6.70 -6.24 -15.19
C SER A 187 7.05 -7.69 -14.87
N ASP A 188 6.08 -8.60 -14.87
CA ASP A 188 6.29 -10.00 -14.42
C ASP A 188 6.29 -11.06 -15.53
N TRP A 189 6.08 -10.64 -16.79
CA TRP A 189 5.88 -11.60 -17.89
C TRP A 189 6.48 -11.19 -19.23
N CYS A 190 6.91 -9.94 -19.41
CA CYS A 190 7.40 -9.41 -20.69
C CYS A 190 8.94 -9.37 -20.73
N PRO A 191 9.62 -10.32 -21.42
CA PRO A 191 11.09 -10.35 -21.46
C PRO A 191 11.69 -9.14 -22.17
N TRP A 192 11.02 -8.64 -23.22
CA TRP A 192 11.45 -7.45 -23.94
C TRP A 192 11.34 -6.17 -23.09
N CYS A 193 10.39 -6.13 -22.16
CA CYS A 193 10.27 -5.03 -21.20
C CYS A 193 11.44 -5.05 -20.21
N VAL A 194 11.80 -6.24 -19.70
CA VAL A 194 12.98 -6.42 -18.84
C VAL A 194 14.26 -6.04 -19.59
N LYS A 195 14.36 -6.43 -20.87
CA LYS A 195 15.50 -6.08 -21.71
C LYS A 195 15.61 -4.57 -21.94
N LEU A 196 14.51 -3.89 -22.28
CA LEU A 196 14.45 -2.44 -22.43
C LEU A 196 14.91 -1.72 -21.16
N HIS A 197 14.43 -2.18 -20.02
CA HIS A 197 14.82 -1.63 -18.74
C HIS A 197 16.34 -1.74 -18.51
N LYS A 198 16.89 -2.94 -18.68
CA LYS A 198 18.30 -3.25 -18.41
C LYS A 198 19.29 -2.65 -19.41
N GLU A 199 18.91 -2.57 -20.68
CA GLU A 199 19.84 -2.18 -21.76
C GLU A 199 19.62 -0.76 -22.25
N SER A 200 18.57 -0.07 -21.79
CA SER A 200 18.26 1.29 -22.24
C SER A 200 17.91 2.20 -21.08
N LEU A 201 16.89 1.88 -20.29
CA LEU A 201 16.42 2.76 -19.22
C LEU A 201 17.41 2.88 -18.05
N SER A 202 18.25 1.87 -17.83
CA SER A 202 19.25 1.89 -16.77
C SER A 202 20.58 2.54 -17.18
N THR A 203 20.75 2.93 -18.44
CA THR A 203 21.99 3.57 -18.93
C THR A 203 22.14 4.99 -18.39
N LYS A 204 23.38 5.44 -18.21
CA LYS A 204 23.66 6.79 -17.69
C LYS A 204 23.11 7.86 -18.62
N GLU A 205 23.28 7.67 -19.92
CA GLU A 205 22.82 8.57 -20.97
C GLU A 205 21.30 8.76 -20.92
N PHE A 206 20.57 7.67 -20.66
CA PHE A 206 19.13 7.75 -20.49
C PHE A 206 18.73 8.47 -19.21
N LYS A 207 19.35 8.14 -18.07
CA LYS A 207 19.08 8.80 -16.79
C LYS A 207 19.37 10.30 -16.83
N ASP A 208 20.46 10.70 -17.49
CA ASP A 208 20.83 12.11 -17.67
C ASP A 208 19.78 12.87 -18.50
N TYR A 209 19.23 12.24 -19.54
CA TYR A 209 18.12 12.78 -20.33
C TYR A 209 16.83 12.83 -19.50
N ALA A 210 16.54 11.76 -18.75
CA ALA A 210 15.31 11.64 -18.00
C ALA A 210 15.17 12.77 -16.97
N ALA A 211 16.24 13.02 -16.22
CA ALA A 211 16.27 14.00 -15.13
C ALA A 211 15.99 15.44 -15.57
N LYS A 212 16.18 15.74 -16.86
CA LYS A 212 16.17 17.11 -17.39
C LYS A 212 15.02 17.36 -18.35
N ASP A 213 14.69 16.39 -19.19
CA ASP A 213 13.96 16.64 -20.43
C ASP A 213 12.59 15.97 -20.51
N ALA A 214 12.23 15.11 -19.54
CA ALA A 214 10.96 14.38 -19.56
C ALA A 214 10.36 14.11 -18.17
N VAL A 215 9.04 13.94 -18.14
CA VAL A 215 8.32 13.34 -17.01
C VAL A 215 7.99 11.92 -17.40
N PHE A 216 8.48 10.93 -16.66
CA PHE A 216 8.18 9.54 -16.98
C PHE A 216 6.95 9.04 -16.24
N LEU A 217 6.10 8.33 -16.97
CA LEU A 217 4.92 7.67 -16.46
C LEU A 217 5.02 6.17 -16.72
N TYR A 218 4.97 5.38 -15.66
CA TYR A 218 5.07 3.93 -15.70
C TYR A 218 3.67 3.30 -15.65
N LEU A 219 3.27 2.64 -16.73
CA LEU A 219 1.96 2.01 -16.90
C LEU A 219 2.15 0.50 -16.99
N ASP A 220 2.05 -0.16 -15.85
CA ASP A 220 2.29 -1.59 -15.75
C ASP A 220 1.02 -2.42 -15.97
N PHE A 221 1.20 -3.60 -16.57
CA PHE A 221 0.19 -4.61 -16.87
C PHE A 221 0.65 -5.99 -16.38
N PRO A 222 0.84 -6.18 -15.07
CA PRO A 222 1.30 -7.45 -14.50
C PRO A 222 0.26 -8.56 -14.66
N ARG A 223 0.70 -9.81 -14.75
CA ARG A 223 -0.17 -11.00 -14.80
C ARG A 223 -0.30 -11.72 -13.46
N ARG A 224 0.69 -11.57 -12.59
CA ARG A 224 0.81 -12.23 -11.29
C ARG A 224 0.52 -11.27 -10.14
N THR A 225 0.87 -9.99 -10.30
CA THR A 225 0.62 -8.95 -9.30
C THR A 225 -0.72 -8.27 -9.53
N GLN A 226 -1.50 -8.04 -8.47
CA GLN A 226 -2.75 -7.30 -8.57
C GLN A 226 -2.51 -5.80 -8.30
N LEU A 227 -2.76 -4.96 -9.31
CA LEU A 227 -2.72 -3.50 -9.14
C LEU A 227 -3.94 -3.00 -8.38
N PRO A 228 -3.83 -1.86 -7.64
CA PRO A 228 -4.98 -1.15 -7.11
C PRO A 228 -6.01 -0.89 -8.22
N ALA A 229 -7.30 -1.09 -7.92
CA ALA A 229 -8.36 -1.04 -8.95
C ALA A 229 -8.39 0.28 -9.73
N ALA A 230 -8.12 1.41 -9.05
CA ALA A 230 -8.03 2.72 -9.68
C ALA A 230 -6.86 2.81 -10.67
N LEU A 231 -5.68 2.30 -10.26
CA LEU A 231 -4.49 2.30 -11.11
C LEU A 231 -4.64 1.35 -12.30
N LYS A 232 -5.20 0.14 -12.07
CA LYS A 232 -5.51 -0.80 -13.15
C LYS A 232 -6.46 -0.17 -14.16
N LYS A 233 -7.56 0.44 -13.68
CA LYS A 233 -8.54 1.11 -14.53
C LYS A 233 -7.91 2.24 -15.34
N GLN A 234 -7.09 3.09 -14.72
CA GLN A 234 -6.33 4.13 -15.42
C GLN A 234 -5.46 3.53 -16.52
N ASN A 235 -4.66 2.50 -16.20
CA ASN A 235 -3.75 1.88 -17.16
C ASN A 235 -4.52 1.27 -18.33
N ASP A 236 -5.63 0.56 -18.07
CA ASP A 236 -6.51 0.00 -19.10
C ASP A 236 -7.11 1.11 -19.99
N GLU A 237 -7.59 2.22 -19.41
CA GLU A 237 -8.15 3.36 -20.15
C GLU A 237 -7.09 4.05 -21.02
N LEU A 238 -5.86 4.22 -20.50
CA LEU A 238 -4.76 4.81 -21.27
C LEU A 238 -4.30 3.87 -22.39
N ALA A 239 -4.21 2.57 -22.13
CA ALA A 239 -3.88 1.60 -23.18
C ALA A 239 -4.95 1.61 -24.29
N GLY A 240 -6.23 1.68 -23.93
CA GLY A 240 -7.32 1.84 -24.88
C GLY A 240 -7.22 3.15 -25.67
N ARG A 241 -7.01 4.28 -24.98
CA ARG A 241 -6.88 5.62 -25.59
C ARG A 241 -5.75 5.68 -26.61
N TYR A 242 -4.57 5.18 -26.25
CA TYR A 242 -3.38 5.19 -27.10
C TYR A 242 -3.27 3.95 -28.00
N LYS A 243 -4.29 3.07 -28.01
CA LYS A 243 -4.34 1.85 -28.82
C LYS A 243 -3.10 0.98 -28.64
N VAL A 244 -2.67 0.80 -27.38
CA VAL A 244 -1.52 -0.05 -27.03
C VAL A 244 -1.99 -1.49 -26.97
N SER A 245 -1.55 -2.29 -27.93
CA SER A 245 -1.89 -3.72 -28.04
C SER A 245 -0.72 -4.66 -27.71
N GLY A 246 0.46 -4.12 -27.43
CA GLY A 246 1.67 -4.89 -27.18
C GLY A 246 2.66 -4.17 -26.27
N PHE A 247 3.52 -4.94 -25.62
CA PHE A 247 4.53 -4.44 -24.68
C PHE A 247 5.94 -4.90 -25.08
N PRO A 248 6.97 -4.08 -24.82
CA PRO A 248 6.87 -2.70 -24.35
C PRO A 248 6.37 -1.76 -25.44
N THR A 249 5.65 -0.70 -25.07
CA THR A 249 5.34 0.43 -25.95
C THR A 249 5.61 1.72 -25.20
N THR A 250 6.32 2.65 -25.81
CA THR A 250 6.54 3.99 -25.24
C THR A 250 5.74 5.01 -26.02
N VAL A 251 4.91 5.79 -25.34
CA VAL A 251 4.14 6.89 -25.93
C VAL A 251 4.69 8.20 -25.38
N VAL A 252 5.15 9.08 -26.26
CA VAL A 252 5.58 10.44 -25.92
C VAL A 252 4.42 11.38 -26.20
N MET A 253 4.03 12.18 -25.21
CA MET A 253 2.88 13.07 -25.29
C MET A 253 3.17 14.43 -24.67
N ASN A 254 2.39 15.45 -25.05
CA ASN A 254 2.43 16.73 -24.37
C ASN A 254 1.72 16.67 -23.00
N ALA A 255 1.75 17.76 -22.25
CA ALA A 255 1.16 17.81 -20.91
C ALA A 255 -0.39 17.68 -20.89
N ASP A 256 -1.06 17.88 -22.04
CA ASP A 256 -2.49 17.62 -22.21
C ASP A 256 -2.81 16.16 -22.53
N GLY A 257 -1.80 15.32 -22.76
CA GLY A 257 -1.94 13.93 -23.15
C GLY A 257 -2.12 13.74 -24.66
N ARG A 258 -1.91 14.77 -25.49
CA ARG A 258 -1.85 14.62 -26.95
C ARG A 258 -0.55 13.91 -27.32
N GLU A 259 -0.67 12.81 -28.05
CA GLU A 259 0.49 12.05 -28.53
C GLU A 259 1.33 12.87 -29.53
N LEU A 260 2.64 12.88 -29.28
CA LEU A 260 3.66 13.49 -30.13
C LEU A 260 4.38 12.42 -30.97
N GLY A 261 4.53 11.22 -30.42
CA GLY A 261 5.09 10.07 -31.12
C GLY A 261 5.14 8.84 -30.22
N ARG A 262 5.57 7.70 -30.77
CA ARG A 262 5.69 6.44 -30.04
C ARG A 262 6.84 5.58 -30.53
N ILE A 263 7.29 4.68 -29.66
CA ILE A 263 8.30 3.66 -29.91
C ILE A 263 7.66 2.31 -29.59
N GLY A 264 7.66 1.40 -30.55
CA GLY A 264 7.16 0.04 -30.36
C GLY A 264 8.29 -0.92 -30.04
N GLY A 265 8.14 -1.70 -28.98
CA GLY A 265 9.09 -2.74 -28.61
C GLY A 265 10.39 -2.23 -28.00
N PHE A 266 11.37 -3.13 -27.95
CA PHE A 266 12.71 -2.86 -27.44
C PHE A 266 13.57 -2.20 -28.52
N LEU A 267 14.29 -1.14 -28.16
CA LEU A 267 15.42 -0.59 -28.92
C LEU A 267 16.64 -0.50 -27.99
N PRO A 268 17.88 -0.67 -28.51
CA PRO A 268 19.09 -0.36 -27.75
C PRO A 268 19.13 1.11 -27.30
N ALA A 269 19.89 1.43 -26.26
CA ALA A 269 19.88 2.76 -25.60
C ALA A 269 20.03 3.95 -26.56
N ALA A 270 20.99 3.88 -27.50
CA ALA A 270 21.28 4.96 -28.44
C ALA A 270 20.09 5.22 -29.38
N ASP A 271 19.51 4.16 -29.95
CA ASP A 271 18.35 4.25 -30.84
C ASP A 271 17.11 4.68 -30.07
N TYR A 272 16.90 4.12 -28.87
CA TYR A 272 15.79 4.48 -28.01
C TYR A 272 15.81 5.98 -27.65
N LEU A 273 16.97 6.52 -27.28
CA LEU A 273 17.13 7.94 -26.98
C LEU A 273 16.95 8.83 -28.21
N LYS A 274 17.44 8.39 -29.37
CA LYS A 274 17.25 9.10 -30.64
C LYS A 274 15.76 9.23 -30.96
N GLU A 275 15.00 8.14 -30.88
CA GLU A 275 13.56 8.13 -31.15
C GLU A 275 12.78 8.94 -30.10
N LEU A 276 13.16 8.85 -28.81
CA LEU A 276 12.55 9.67 -27.75
C LEU A 276 12.71 11.16 -28.03
N LYS A 277 13.93 11.60 -28.36
CA LYS A 277 14.21 13.00 -28.68
C LYS A 277 13.46 13.45 -29.93
N ALA A 278 13.40 12.62 -30.96
CA ALA A 278 12.66 12.92 -32.18
C ALA A 278 11.15 13.07 -31.93
N ALA A 279 10.56 12.22 -31.09
CA ALA A 279 9.17 12.34 -30.69
C ALA A 279 8.92 13.58 -29.81
N ALA A 280 9.80 13.85 -28.85
CA ALA A 280 9.71 14.99 -27.94
C ALA A 280 9.93 16.35 -28.62
N ALA A 281 10.57 16.39 -29.80
CA ALA A 281 10.78 17.61 -30.56
C ALA A 281 9.51 18.12 -31.28
N LYS A 282 8.45 17.31 -31.38
CA LYS A 282 7.18 17.66 -32.06
C LYS A 282 6.21 18.46 -31.17
N LYS A 283 6.71 19.04 -30.09
CA LYS A 283 5.93 19.79 -29.09
C LYS A 283 5.20 20.99 -29.70
#